data_AF-X1N1Z6-F1
#
_entry.id   AF-X1N1Z6-F1
#
_cell.length_a   1.000
_cell.length_b   1.000
_cell.length_c   1.000
_cell.angle_alpha   90.00
_cell.angle_beta   90.00
_cell.angle_gamma   90.00
#
_symmetry.space_group_name_H-M   'P 1'
#
loop_
_entity.id
_entity.type
_entity.pdbx_description
1 polymer ?
#
loop_
_entity_poly.entity_id
_entity_poly.type
_entity_poly.pdbx_seq_one_letter_code
_entity_poly.pdbx_strand_id
1 'polypeptide(L)'
;GQIAYSWKSWLLWFLGYPDQALKSSLEAISLARKLGHPHTLAFGLTIGCEFHWFLRDYKTVRKYTEELVPLSSDRGFIFWWAHGIFYQGERKTQEGQVDEGIKQMNQALETMLATGTETCMTRLRARLAEACLKVERPEEGLSAIEKTFEVMCRHDERYFEAELHRLKGELLLMQGKAESEVEVCYQKAVEVSRSQKAKSLELRAAMS
;
A
#
# COMPACT_ATOMS: atom_id res chain seq x y z
N GLY A 1 2.75 21.35 -9.78
CA GLY A 1 3.94 21.12 -8.93
C GLY A 1 4.13 19.63 -8.69
N GLN A 2 5.31 19.21 -8.22
CA GLN A 2 5.67 17.80 -8.02
C GLN A 2 4.62 17.00 -7.21
N ILE A 3 4.09 17.58 -6.14
CA ILE A 3 3.09 16.94 -5.28
C ILE A 3 1.79 16.64 -6.06
N ALA A 4 1.35 17.55 -6.92
CA ALA A 4 0.15 17.35 -7.73
C ALA A 4 0.31 16.17 -8.71
N TYR A 5 1.49 15.98 -9.30
CA TYR A 5 1.76 14.84 -10.18
C TYR A 5 1.78 13.51 -9.42
N SER A 6 2.26 13.52 -8.17
CA SER A 6 2.26 12.36 -7.28
C SER A 6 0.83 11.88 -7.00
N TRP A 7 -0.05 12.79 -6.58
CA TRP A 7 -1.47 12.45 -6.36
C TRP A 7 -2.20 12.10 -7.64
N LYS A 8 -1.91 12.79 -8.76
CA LYS A 8 -2.48 12.48 -10.07
C LYS A 8 -2.16 11.05 -10.50
N SER A 9 -0.94 10.57 -10.25
CA SER A 9 -0.55 9.18 -10.53
C SER A 9 -1.49 8.19 -9.83
N TRP A 10 -1.72 8.36 -8.52
CA TRP A 10 -2.62 7.50 -7.77
C TRP A 10 -4.06 7.56 -8.24
N LEU A 11 -4.60 8.77 -8.40
CA LEU A 11 -5.97 8.95 -8.85
C LEU A 11 -6.20 8.31 -10.22
N LEU A 12 -5.27 8.49 -11.16
CA LEU A 12 -5.34 7.85 -12.47
C LEU A 12 -5.28 6.34 -12.36
N TRP A 13 -4.48 5.78 -11.45
CA TRP A 13 -4.47 4.35 -11.21
C TRP A 13 -5.82 3.86 -10.69
N PHE A 14 -6.37 4.48 -9.63
CA PHE A 14 -7.70 4.11 -9.11
C PHE A 14 -8.78 4.19 -10.18
N LEU A 15 -8.75 5.22 -11.03
CA LEU A 15 -9.70 5.43 -12.13
C LEU A 15 -9.52 4.47 -13.33
N GLY A 16 -8.51 3.60 -13.33
CA GLY A 16 -8.29 2.61 -14.38
C GLY A 16 -7.43 3.09 -15.56
N TYR A 17 -6.58 4.11 -15.36
CA TYR A 17 -5.68 4.67 -16.38
C TYR A 17 -4.20 4.42 -16.04
N PRO A 18 -3.71 3.15 -16.00
CA PRO A 18 -2.37 2.82 -15.52
C PRO A 18 -1.23 3.48 -16.33
N ASP A 19 -1.37 3.62 -17.65
CA ASP A 19 -0.33 4.24 -18.49
C ASP A 19 -0.18 5.74 -18.20
N GLN A 20 -1.30 6.44 -18.03
CA GLN A 20 -1.29 7.86 -17.65
C GLN A 20 -0.78 8.06 -16.22
N ALA A 21 -1.09 7.11 -15.33
CA ALA A 21 -0.60 7.09 -13.97
C ALA A 21 0.92 6.93 -13.92
N LEU A 22 1.48 6.05 -14.77
CA LEU A 22 2.92 5.83 -14.89
C LEU A 22 3.63 7.09 -15.41
N LYS A 23 3.11 7.71 -16.47
CA LYS A 23 3.65 8.97 -16.98
C LYS A 23 3.69 10.05 -15.90
N SER A 24 2.61 10.18 -15.12
CA SER A 24 2.53 11.17 -14.02
C SER A 24 3.52 10.86 -12.90
N SER A 25 3.73 9.59 -12.55
CA SER A 25 4.73 9.16 -11.54
C SER A 25 6.15 9.54 -11.97
N LEU A 26 6.52 9.26 -13.22
CA LEU A 26 7.84 9.59 -13.76
C LEU A 26 8.09 11.10 -13.79
N GLU A 27 7.08 11.89 -14.19
CA GLU A 27 7.13 13.36 -14.14
C GLU A 27 7.31 13.88 -12.71
N ALA A 28 6.62 13.29 -11.72
CA ALA A 28 6.77 13.66 -10.31
C ALA A 28 8.20 13.44 -9.79
N ILE A 29 8.79 12.26 -10.04
CA ILE A 29 10.16 11.96 -9.62
C ILE A 29 11.17 12.88 -10.32
N SER A 30 11.00 13.10 -11.64
CA SER A 30 11.86 13.99 -12.41
C SER A 30 11.84 15.41 -11.86
N LEU A 31 10.66 15.95 -11.55
CA LEU A 31 10.52 17.27 -10.92
C LEU A 31 11.12 17.30 -9.51
N ALA A 32 10.91 16.26 -8.70
CA ALA A 32 11.47 16.18 -7.35
C ALA A 32 13.00 16.28 -7.38
N ARG A 33 13.64 15.54 -8.31
CA ARG A 33 15.09 15.58 -8.51
C ARG A 33 15.57 16.94 -9.00
N LYS A 34 14.87 17.56 -9.96
CA LYS A 34 15.22 18.90 -10.47
C LYS A 34 15.13 19.99 -9.40
N LEU A 35 14.18 19.88 -8.48
CA LEU A 35 14.04 20.84 -7.38
C LEU A 35 15.19 20.75 -6.37
N GLY A 36 15.89 19.61 -6.29
CA GLY A 36 17.00 19.41 -5.35
C GLY A 36 16.61 19.46 -3.88
N HIS A 37 15.32 19.48 -3.54
CA HIS A 37 14.82 19.56 -2.17
C HIS A 37 14.67 18.16 -1.56
N PRO A 38 15.48 17.79 -0.55
CA PRO A 38 15.54 16.43 0.01
C PRO A 38 14.21 15.83 0.43
N HIS A 39 13.41 16.58 1.18
CA HIS A 39 12.14 16.10 1.69
C HIS A 39 11.14 15.86 0.55
N THR A 40 11.16 16.71 -0.48
CA THR A 40 10.33 16.54 -1.68
C THR A 40 10.72 15.30 -2.46
N LEU A 41 12.01 15.00 -2.54
CA LEU A 41 12.50 13.76 -3.14
C LEU A 41 12.07 12.53 -2.33
N ALA A 42 12.20 12.56 -1.00
CA ALA A 42 11.74 11.47 -0.12
C ALA A 42 10.23 11.20 -0.28
N PHE A 43 9.41 12.25 -0.30
CA PHE A 43 7.98 12.14 -0.61
C PHE A 43 7.75 11.53 -1.99
N GLY A 44 8.42 12.04 -3.03
CA GLY A 44 8.28 11.51 -4.38
C GLY A 44 8.65 10.03 -4.50
N LEU A 45 9.77 9.61 -3.91
CA LEU A 45 10.23 8.22 -3.88
C LEU A 45 9.23 7.31 -3.17
N THR A 46 8.63 7.78 -2.06
CA THR A 46 7.60 7.05 -1.32
C THR A 46 6.38 6.79 -2.19
N ILE A 47 5.78 7.84 -2.76
CA ILE A 47 4.62 7.70 -3.66
C ILE A 47 4.97 6.84 -4.88
N GLY A 48 6.19 6.96 -5.40
CA GLY A 48 6.71 6.14 -6.49
C GLY A 48 6.75 4.66 -6.12
N CYS A 49 7.28 4.29 -4.95
CA CYS A 49 7.27 2.90 -4.48
C CYS A 49 5.85 2.34 -4.44
N GLU A 50 4.90 3.14 -4.00
CA GLU A 50 3.50 2.74 -3.82
C GLU A 50 2.81 2.50 -5.15
N PHE A 51 3.05 3.39 -6.12
CA PHE A 51 2.55 3.24 -7.46
C PHE A 51 3.16 2.02 -8.17
N HIS A 52 4.49 1.87 -8.14
CA HIS A 52 5.17 0.75 -8.80
C HIS A 52 4.84 -0.59 -8.15
N TRP A 53 4.49 -0.59 -6.86
CA TRP A 53 3.96 -1.79 -6.20
C TRP A 53 2.61 -2.22 -6.81
N PHE A 54 1.69 -1.30 -7.12
CA PHE A 54 0.44 -1.65 -7.80
C PHE A 54 0.67 -2.27 -9.18
N LEU A 55 1.73 -1.85 -9.87
CA LEU A 55 2.16 -2.41 -11.15
C LEU A 55 2.94 -3.72 -11.01
N ARG A 56 3.19 -4.20 -9.79
CA ARG A 56 4.07 -5.35 -9.49
C ARG A 56 5.49 -5.16 -10.02
N ASP A 57 5.94 -3.91 -10.18
CA ASP A 57 7.30 -3.55 -10.60
C ASP A 57 8.22 -3.45 -9.37
N TYR A 58 8.48 -4.61 -8.75
CA TYR A 58 9.27 -4.71 -7.53
C TYR A 58 10.73 -4.28 -7.74
N LYS A 59 11.24 -4.34 -8.98
CA LYS A 59 12.58 -3.85 -9.34
C LYS A 59 12.68 -2.33 -9.12
N THR A 60 11.68 -1.57 -9.57
CA THR A 60 11.65 -0.12 -9.34
C THR A 60 11.39 0.22 -7.87
N VAL A 61 10.52 -0.51 -7.19
CA VAL A 61 10.29 -0.35 -5.74
C VAL A 61 11.61 -0.51 -4.97
N ARG A 62 12.40 -1.54 -5.30
CA ARG A 62 13.72 -1.76 -4.69
C ARG A 62 14.65 -0.58 -4.92
N LYS A 63 14.80 -0.13 -6.18
CA LYS A 63 15.65 1.02 -6.52
C LYS A 63 15.28 2.28 -5.74
N TYR A 64 13.99 2.59 -5.65
CA TYR A 64 13.53 3.77 -4.93
C TYR A 64 13.72 3.64 -3.43
N THR A 65 13.54 2.43 -2.88
CA THR A 65 13.75 2.17 -1.46
C THR A 65 15.23 2.27 -1.07
N GLU A 66 16.14 1.79 -1.93
CA GLU A 66 17.60 1.92 -1.76
C GLU A 66 18.07 3.38 -1.80
N GLU A 67 17.33 4.27 -2.48
CA GLU A 67 17.57 5.73 -2.47
C GLU A 67 16.90 6.40 -1.25
N LEU A 68 15.66 6.01 -0.91
CA LEU A 68 14.81 6.62 0.12
C LEU A 68 15.37 6.45 1.54
N VAL A 69 15.83 5.25 1.87
CA VAL A 69 16.29 4.91 3.23
C VAL A 69 17.49 5.78 3.66
N PRO A 70 18.62 5.82 2.93
CA PRO A 70 19.75 6.67 3.31
C PRO A 70 19.39 8.16 3.28
N LEU A 71 18.64 8.60 2.25
CA LEU A 71 18.16 9.98 2.13
C LEU A 71 17.40 10.46 3.38
N SER A 72 16.60 9.56 3.95
CA SER A 72 15.74 9.85 5.10
C SER A 72 16.47 9.70 6.43
N SER A 73 17.36 8.70 6.58
CA SER A 73 18.14 8.50 7.81
C SER A 73 19.07 9.68 8.08
N ASP A 74 19.79 10.15 7.05
CA ASP A 74 20.83 11.18 7.19
C ASP A 74 20.25 12.55 7.61
N ARG A 75 18.94 12.74 7.40
CA ARG A 75 18.24 14.01 7.62
C ARG A 75 17.15 13.94 8.69
N GLY A 76 17.01 12.80 9.36
CA GLY A 76 16.03 12.61 10.42
C GLY A 76 14.58 12.61 9.94
N PHE A 77 14.32 12.25 8.68
CA PHE A 77 12.97 12.14 8.13
C PHE A 77 12.31 10.81 8.54
N ILE A 78 12.03 10.65 9.83
CA ILE A 78 11.60 9.38 10.45
C ILE A 78 10.39 8.78 9.73
N PHE A 79 9.40 9.60 9.37
CA PHE A 79 8.21 9.15 8.66
C PHE A 79 8.55 8.50 7.31
N TRP A 80 9.35 9.17 6.47
CA TRP A 80 9.78 8.65 5.16
C TRP A 80 10.73 7.46 5.27
N TRP A 81 11.59 7.47 6.29
CA TRP A 81 12.47 6.35 6.60
C TRP A 81 11.65 5.10 6.91
N ALA A 82 10.62 5.21 7.77
CA ALA A 82 9.75 4.10 8.14
C ALA A 82 9.03 3.52 6.90
N HIS A 83 8.65 4.35 5.93
CA HIS A 83 8.08 3.86 4.66
C HIS A 83 9.08 2.99 3.90
N GLY A 84 10.33 3.42 3.80
CA GLY A 84 11.40 2.62 3.19
C GLY A 84 11.61 1.29 3.91
N ILE A 85 11.64 1.29 5.25
CA ILE A 85 11.75 0.07 6.07
C ILE A 85 10.56 -0.86 5.86
N PHE A 86 9.34 -0.32 5.78
CA PHE A 86 8.13 -1.10 5.49
C PHE A 86 8.25 -1.85 4.15
N TYR A 87 8.67 -1.16 3.08
CA TYR A 87 8.81 -1.80 1.75
C TYR A 87 9.95 -2.84 1.72
N GLN A 88 11.03 -2.62 2.47
CA GLN A 88 12.07 -3.63 2.63
C GLN A 88 11.56 -4.88 3.35
N GLY A 89 10.74 -4.71 4.40
CA GLY A 89 10.11 -5.81 5.11
C GLY A 89 9.18 -6.61 4.21
N GLU A 90 8.35 -5.93 3.42
CA GLU A 90 7.46 -6.59 2.46
C GLU A 90 8.25 -7.41 1.40
N ARG A 91 9.37 -6.86 0.92
CA ARG A 91 10.27 -7.59 0.01
C ARG A 91 10.88 -8.83 0.69
N LYS A 92 11.34 -8.71 1.95
CA LYS A 92 11.85 -9.86 2.73
C LYS A 92 10.81 -10.96 2.83
N THR A 93 9.55 -10.60 3.11
CA THR A 93 8.43 -11.56 3.15
C THR A 93 8.28 -12.30 1.82
N GLN A 94 8.35 -11.58 0.69
CA GLN A 94 8.29 -12.18 -0.66
C GLN A 94 9.50 -13.05 -1.01
N GLU A 95 10.67 -12.77 -0.43
CA GLU A 95 11.90 -13.54 -0.60
C GLU A 95 12.00 -14.75 0.36
N GLY A 96 10.94 -15.06 1.09
CA GLY A 96 10.86 -16.20 2.00
C GLY A 96 11.38 -15.93 3.42
N GLN A 97 11.89 -14.72 3.70
CA GLN A 97 12.22 -14.28 5.07
C GLN A 97 10.93 -13.79 5.77
N VAL A 98 9.95 -14.68 5.91
CA VAL A 98 8.56 -14.35 6.28
C VAL A 98 8.44 -13.67 7.64
N ASP A 99 8.94 -14.31 8.71
CA ASP A 99 8.82 -13.77 10.08
C ASP A 99 9.54 -12.44 10.24
N GLU A 100 10.76 -12.35 9.69
CA GLU A 100 11.55 -11.14 9.75
C GLU A 100 10.89 -10.00 8.96
N GLY A 101 10.38 -10.29 7.77
CA GLY A 101 9.70 -9.32 6.91
C GLY A 101 8.42 -8.77 7.54
N ILE A 102 7.54 -9.65 8.06
CA ILE A 102 6.30 -9.26 8.73
C ILE A 102 6.59 -8.45 10.00
N LYS A 103 7.58 -8.88 10.81
CA LYS A 103 8.01 -8.12 11.99
C LYS A 103 8.49 -6.72 11.60
N GLN A 104 9.32 -6.63 10.56
CA GLN A 104 9.84 -5.36 10.07
C GLN A 104 8.72 -4.43 9.56
N MET A 105 7.72 -4.97 8.86
CA MET A 105 6.54 -4.20 8.42
C MET A 105 5.74 -3.65 9.61
N ASN A 106 5.50 -4.46 10.65
CA ASN A 106 4.80 -4.02 11.85
C ASN A 106 5.57 -2.92 12.60
N GLN A 107 6.88 -3.09 12.81
CA GLN A 107 7.72 -2.10 13.47
C GLN A 107 7.77 -0.77 12.70
N ALA A 108 7.77 -0.82 11.36
CA ALA A 108 7.70 0.37 10.54
C ALA A 108 6.36 1.11 10.70
N LEU A 109 5.24 0.38 10.77
CA LEU A 109 3.93 0.98 11.04
C LEU A 109 3.89 1.65 12.42
N GLU A 110 4.42 0.99 13.45
CA GLU A 110 4.54 1.55 14.81
C GLU A 110 5.40 2.82 14.81
N THR A 111 6.50 2.81 14.06
CA THR A 111 7.38 3.99 13.93
C THR A 111 6.65 5.16 13.28
N MET A 112 5.86 4.93 12.23
CA MET A 112 5.05 5.99 11.60
C MET A 112 4.02 6.55 12.59
N LEU A 113 3.32 5.68 13.32
CA LEU A 113 2.35 6.11 14.32
C LEU A 113 2.98 6.94 15.43
N ALA A 114 4.20 6.59 15.86
CA ALA A 114 4.93 7.32 16.88
C ALA A 114 5.31 8.75 16.46
N THR A 115 5.31 9.07 15.16
CA THR A 115 5.48 10.46 14.69
C THR A 115 4.21 11.31 14.83
N GLY A 116 3.11 10.73 15.34
CA GLY A 116 1.80 11.38 15.40
C GLY A 116 1.12 11.53 14.04
N THR A 117 1.68 10.92 12.98
CA THR A 117 1.14 11.00 11.62
C THR A 117 0.36 9.74 11.29
N GLU A 118 -0.96 9.90 11.13
CA GLU A 118 -1.87 8.78 10.82
C GLU A 118 -2.46 8.89 9.39
N THR A 119 -1.71 9.46 8.45
CA THR A 119 -2.18 9.67 7.07
C THR A 119 -1.82 8.50 6.17
N CYS A 120 -2.75 8.08 5.30
CA CYS A 120 -2.56 7.03 4.29
C CYS A 120 -2.24 5.64 4.87
N MET A 121 -2.74 5.38 6.08
CA MET A 121 -2.42 4.21 6.90
C MET A 121 -3.23 2.97 6.51
N THR A 122 -4.45 3.16 6.01
CA THR A 122 -5.36 2.06 5.60
C THR A 122 -4.69 1.18 4.55
N ARG A 123 -4.03 1.77 3.56
CA ARG A 123 -3.36 1.05 2.48
C ARG A 123 -2.11 0.28 2.92
N LEU A 124 -1.27 0.85 3.78
CA LEU A 124 -0.08 0.11 4.25
C LEU A 124 -0.48 -1.11 5.07
N ARG A 125 -1.52 -1.00 5.91
CA ARG A 125 -2.05 -2.15 6.65
C ARG A 125 -2.73 -3.18 5.75
N ALA A 126 -3.44 -2.75 4.70
CA ALA A 126 -3.94 -3.66 3.67
C ALA A 126 -2.80 -4.46 3.00
N ARG A 127 -1.67 -3.82 2.72
CA ARG A 127 -0.47 -4.49 2.17
C ARG A 127 0.14 -5.49 3.14
N LEU A 128 0.10 -5.23 4.45
CA LEU A 128 0.48 -6.22 5.45
C LEU A 128 -0.43 -7.45 5.40
N ALA A 129 -1.75 -7.26 5.29
CA ALA A 129 -2.69 -8.37 5.11
C ALA A 129 -2.43 -9.15 3.80
N GLU A 130 -2.15 -8.46 2.69
CA GLU A 130 -1.77 -9.13 1.44
C GLU A 130 -0.44 -9.89 1.56
N ALA A 131 0.54 -9.36 2.31
CA ALA A 131 1.78 -10.07 2.58
C ALA A 131 1.52 -11.37 3.35
N CYS A 132 0.66 -11.34 4.38
CA CYS A 132 0.23 -12.53 5.11
C CYS A 132 -0.52 -13.53 4.22
N LEU A 133 -1.40 -13.05 3.32
CA LEU A 133 -2.09 -13.89 2.34
C LEU A 133 -1.10 -14.65 1.45
N LYS A 134 -0.08 -13.96 0.92
CA LYS A 134 0.92 -14.57 0.02
C LYS A 134 1.79 -15.64 0.66
N VAL A 135 1.93 -15.62 1.98
CA VAL A 135 2.74 -16.57 2.76
C VAL A 135 1.88 -17.53 3.56
N GLU A 136 0.59 -17.64 3.21
CA GLU A 136 -0.35 -18.60 3.79
C GLU A 136 -0.49 -18.48 5.33
N ARG A 137 -0.55 -17.23 5.83
CA ARG A 137 -0.79 -16.91 7.26
C ARG A 137 -2.15 -16.22 7.45
N PRO A 138 -3.26 -16.94 7.25
CA PRO A 138 -4.57 -16.31 7.18
C PRO A 138 -5.02 -15.67 8.50
N GLU A 139 -4.69 -16.23 9.66
CA GLU A 139 -5.07 -15.69 10.97
C GLU A 139 -4.47 -14.29 11.19
N GLU A 140 -3.19 -14.12 10.86
CA GLU A 140 -2.52 -12.83 10.97
C GLU A 140 -2.99 -11.84 9.93
N GLY A 141 -3.27 -12.31 8.70
CA GLY A 141 -3.87 -11.48 7.67
C GLY A 141 -5.23 -10.94 8.10
N LEU A 142 -6.10 -11.79 8.65
CA LEU A 142 -7.42 -11.39 9.14
C LEU A 142 -7.32 -10.43 10.32
N SER A 143 -6.41 -10.69 11.27
CA SER A 143 -6.16 -9.75 12.37
C SER A 143 -5.70 -8.38 11.87
N ALA A 144 -4.84 -8.34 10.84
CA ALA A 144 -4.42 -7.10 10.20
C ALA A 144 -5.60 -6.38 9.52
N ILE A 145 -6.48 -7.12 8.83
CA ILE A 145 -7.69 -6.56 8.22
C ILE A 145 -8.62 -5.93 9.27
N GLU A 146 -8.90 -6.62 10.39
CA GLU A 146 -9.78 -6.09 11.43
C GLU A 146 -9.26 -4.79 12.04
N LYS A 147 -7.96 -4.77 12.41
CA LYS A 147 -7.30 -3.53 12.87
C LYS A 147 -7.36 -2.42 11.82
N THR A 148 -7.37 -2.77 10.54
CA THR A 148 -7.45 -1.78 9.46
C THR A 148 -8.86 -1.19 9.34
N PHE A 149 -9.91 -2.00 9.53
CA PHE A 149 -11.28 -1.49 9.57
C PHE A 149 -11.49 -0.52 10.74
N GLU A 150 -10.92 -0.79 11.92
CA GLU A 150 -10.97 0.13 13.06
C GLU A 150 -10.33 1.50 12.73
N VAL A 151 -9.15 1.48 12.12
CA VAL A 151 -8.44 2.71 11.69
C VAL A 151 -9.23 3.46 10.61
N MET A 152 -9.75 2.73 9.63
CA MET A 152 -10.59 3.28 8.56
C MET A 152 -11.82 3.98 9.13
N CYS A 153 -12.55 3.35 10.05
CA CYS A 153 -13.73 3.92 10.67
C CYS A 153 -13.42 5.14 11.54
N ARG A 154 -12.30 5.11 12.28
CA ARG A 154 -11.87 6.24 13.12
C ARG A 154 -11.54 7.51 12.33
N HIS A 155 -10.95 7.36 11.14
CA HIS A 155 -10.46 8.49 10.33
C HIS A 155 -11.23 8.75 9.05
N ASP A 156 -12.25 7.94 8.75
CA ASP A 156 -12.98 7.91 7.48
C ASP A 156 -12.06 7.76 6.24
N GLU A 157 -10.90 7.10 6.39
CA GLU A 157 -9.92 6.87 5.32
C GLU A 157 -10.34 5.70 4.42
N ARG A 158 -11.36 5.93 3.57
CA ARG A 158 -12.06 4.87 2.82
C ARG A 158 -11.52 4.52 1.44
N TYR A 159 -10.53 5.25 0.89
CA TYR A 159 -10.12 5.06 -0.53
C TYR A 159 -9.57 3.66 -0.86
N PHE A 160 -9.27 2.84 0.15
CA PHE A 160 -8.79 1.46 0.00
C PHE A 160 -9.76 0.41 0.55
N GLU A 161 -10.97 0.81 0.97
CA GLU A 161 -11.98 -0.05 1.61
C GLU A 161 -12.37 -1.24 0.74
N ALA A 162 -12.52 -1.05 -0.57
CA ALA A 162 -12.82 -2.14 -1.50
C ALA A 162 -11.75 -3.24 -1.46
N GLU A 163 -10.48 -2.87 -1.38
CA GLU A 163 -9.38 -3.85 -1.33
C GLU A 163 -9.33 -4.58 0.02
N LEU A 164 -9.73 -3.94 1.13
CA LEU A 164 -9.84 -4.60 2.44
C LEU A 164 -10.88 -5.72 2.40
N HIS A 165 -12.05 -5.46 1.83
CA HIS A 165 -13.10 -6.47 1.68
C HIS A 165 -12.63 -7.61 0.77
N ARG A 166 -11.96 -7.30 -0.35
CA ARG A 166 -11.42 -8.32 -1.25
C ARG A 166 -10.39 -9.21 -0.54
N LEU A 167 -9.41 -8.62 0.14
CA LEU A 167 -8.39 -9.35 0.90
C LEU A 167 -8.99 -10.19 2.04
N LYS A 168 -10.03 -9.68 2.71
CA LYS A 168 -10.76 -10.47 3.71
C LYS A 168 -11.36 -11.73 3.10
N GLY A 169 -12.00 -11.62 1.93
CA GLY A 169 -12.55 -12.76 1.19
C GLY A 169 -11.48 -13.80 0.87
N GLU A 170 -10.34 -13.38 0.31
CA GLU A 170 -9.21 -14.27 0.00
C GLU A 170 -8.69 -15.04 1.23
N LEU A 171 -8.56 -14.33 2.36
CA LEU A 171 -8.09 -14.93 3.61
C LEU A 171 -9.10 -15.92 4.21
N LEU A 172 -10.40 -15.62 4.12
CA LEU A 172 -11.46 -16.55 4.54
C LEU A 172 -11.53 -17.78 3.63
N LEU A 173 -11.35 -17.61 2.32
CA LEU A 173 -11.28 -18.70 1.36
C LEU A 173 -10.11 -19.63 1.69
N MET A 174 -8.94 -19.07 1.99
CA MET A 174 -7.76 -19.81 2.41
C MET A 174 -7.98 -20.63 3.71
N GLN A 175 -8.79 -20.12 4.64
CA GLN A 175 -9.18 -20.87 5.85
C GLN A 175 -10.24 -21.95 5.59
N GLY A 176 -10.73 -22.11 4.36
CA GLY A 176 -11.81 -23.03 4.04
C GLY A 176 -13.15 -22.64 4.66
N LYS A 177 -13.41 -21.33 4.83
CA LYS A 177 -14.70 -20.82 5.29
C LYS A 177 -15.79 -21.07 4.24
N ALA A 178 -17.05 -20.94 4.66
CA ALA A 178 -18.18 -21.17 3.77
C ALA A 178 -18.13 -20.22 2.57
N GLU A 179 -18.46 -20.74 1.39
CA GLU A 179 -18.49 -19.97 0.14
C GLU A 179 -19.39 -18.72 0.26
N SER A 180 -20.50 -18.82 1.01
CA SER A 180 -21.37 -17.68 1.29
C SER A 180 -20.70 -16.55 2.08
N GLU A 181 -19.80 -16.86 3.01
CA GLU A 181 -19.06 -15.85 3.77
C GLU A 181 -18.00 -15.14 2.90
N VAL A 182 -17.34 -15.91 2.03
CA VAL A 182 -16.36 -15.40 1.07
C VAL A 182 -17.04 -14.50 0.04
N GLU A 183 -18.14 -14.96 -0.56
CA GLU A 183 -18.91 -14.24 -1.57
C GLU A 183 -19.41 -12.89 -1.06
N VAL A 184 -19.89 -12.83 0.19
CA VAL A 184 -20.30 -11.56 0.82
C VAL A 184 -19.16 -10.54 0.84
N CYS A 185 -17.92 -10.98 1.09
CA CYS A 185 -16.76 -10.10 1.09
C CYS A 185 -16.46 -9.57 -0.32
N TYR A 186 -16.49 -10.41 -1.35
CA TYR A 186 -16.26 -10.00 -2.73
C TYR A 186 -17.37 -9.08 -3.27
N GLN A 187 -18.63 -9.40 -2.98
CA GLN A 187 -19.76 -8.53 -3.32
C GLN A 187 -19.60 -7.15 -2.69
N LYS A 188 -19.18 -7.08 -1.42
CA LYS A 188 -18.92 -5.80 -0.77
C LYS A 188 -17.76 -5.04 -1.40
N ALA A 189 -16.69 -5.73 -1.78
CA ALA A 189 -15.57 -5.12 -2.50
C ALA A 189 -16.01 -4.51 -3.85
N VAL A 190 -16.86 -5.21 -4.61
CA VAL A 190 -17.43 -4.71 -5.88
C VAL A 190 -18.37 -3.52 -5.64
N GLU A 191 -19.25 -3.59 -4.64
CA GLU A 191 -20.16 -2.49 -4.28
C GLU A 191 -19.38 -1.22 -3.93
N VAL A 192 -18.38 -1.33 -3.04
CA VAL A 192 -17.57 -0.20 -2.59
C VAL A 192 -16.71 0.37 -3.71
N SER A 193 -16.04 -0.48 -4.51
CA SER A 193 -15.22 0.01 -5.62
C SER A 193 -16.06 0.75 -6.67
N ARG A 194 -17.30 0.32 -6.93
CA ARG A 194 -18.24 1.02 -7.82
C ARG A 194 -18.67 2.37 -7.26
N SER A 195 -19.02 2.43 -5.97
CA SER A 195 -19.43 3.70 -5.33
C SER A 195 -18.29 4.73 -5.33
N GLN A 196 -17.05 4.26 -5.18
CA GLN A 196 -15.83 5.07 -5.24
C GLN A 196 -15.37 5.38 -6.67
N LYS A 197 -15.97 4.75 -7.69
CA LYS A 197 -15.49 4.78 -9.09
C LYS A 197 -14.04 4.31 -9.24
N ALA A 198 -13.58 3.45 -8.34
CA ALA A 198 -12.23 2.90 -8.30
C ALA A 198 -12.11 1.69 -9.24
N LYS A 199 -12.07 1.95 -10.55
CA LYS A 199 -12.06 0.93 -11.61
C LYS A 199 -10.96 -0.12 -11.49
N SER A 200 -9.76 0.25 -11.04
CA SER A 200 -8.69 -0.73 -10.82
C SER A 200 -9.00 -1.68 -9.66
N LEU A 201 -9.66 -1.19 -8.60
CA LEU A 201 -10.09 -2.03 -7.49
C LEU A 201 -11.32 -2.86 -7.87
N GLU A 202 -12.24 -2.30 -8.65
CA GLU A 202 -13.41 -3.02 -9.17
C GLU A 202 -12.98 -4.23 -10.02
N LEU A 203 -12.00 -4.05 -10.92
CA LEU A 203 -11.46 -5.15 -11.72
C LEU A 203 -10.85 -6.24 -10.85
N ARG A 204 -10.07 -5.87 -9.82
CA ARG A 204 -9.47 -6.85 -8.89
C ARG A 204 -10.55 -7.62 -8.13
N ALA A 205 -11.55 -6.92 -7.61
CA ALA A 205 -12.63 -7.51 -6.85
C ALA A 205 -13.49 -8.46 -7.71
N ALA A 206 -13.72 -8.13 -8.98
CA ALA A 206 -14.50 -8.98 -9.90
C ALA A 206 -13.74 -10.21 -10.43
N MET A 207 -12.42 -10.29 -10.20
CA MET A 207 -11.57 -11.42 -10.58
C MET A 207 -11.23 -12.36 -9.41
N SER A 208 -11.67 -12.01 -8.20
CA SER A 208 -11.55 -12.84 -6.98
C SER A 208 -12.78 -13.74 -6.89
#